data_AF-A0A2N1MHZ2-F1
#
_entry.id   AF-A0A2N1MHZ2-F1
#
_cell.length_a   1.000
_cell.length_b   1.000
_cell.length_c   1.000
_cell.angle_alpha   90.00
_cell.angle_beta   90.00
_cell.angle_gamma   90.00
#
_symmetry.space_group_name_H-M   'P 1'
#
loop_
_entity.id
_entity.type
_entity.pdbx_description
1 polymer ?
#
loop_
_entity_poly.entity_id
_entity_poly.type
_entity_poly.pdbx_seq_one_letter_code
_entity_poly.pdbx_strand_id
1 'polypeptide(L)'
;MDCRINEEIVKDSPKLKALWAWIAHAEKSALEGRNSDFNFQGIHSVWTASTSGKKTSPMTTPKSSPPRPSERFDQIIDANELSIAVSTSKLPQRKLALTICGWGFGKKELEEALQKMERAGTYEKAAGWALFHGKTERAIAALNNSKDERLKLVSTVLAGYAVSNHDTSSQANSLWSKMCRNLSLEMSDPYLRAMFSYIASGNWLDVLQEKELSLQDRIGIALRFLDDEELNDFLHNTTAKVILDGDIDGVILTGLTSEGVSLFENYINNTCDVQTASLALSFCVPKKFKDTRVMKWIESYRTLLDQWEMFHIRAKFDITRGKHMESSTSSAADMVPPQVYVRCNFCCQSVSHSLWIGMKKDRVTLPPYSGASGMIFRQKPTSCPGCRKSLPRCSICLLSLGTPTDENVTANLQHGSSNDKPSGFDLWFTWCQSCRHGGHAIHMLQWFQKHKVCPVSECPCECEIVV
;
A
#
# COMPACT_ATOMS: atom_id res chain seq x y z
N MET A 1 -2.91 -7.28 -5.86
CA MET A 1 -2.33 -6.22 -5.01
C MET A 1 -1.99 -6.75 -3.63
N ASP A 2 -1.80 -8.06 -3.46
CA ASP A 2 -1.27 -8.60 -2.20
C ASP A 2 0.25 -8.42 -2.26
N CYS A 3 0.81 -7.64 -1.32
CA CYS A 3 2.23 -7.29 -1.35
C CYS A 3 3.13 -8.51 -1.16
N ARG A 4 2.73 -9.52 -0.39
CA ARG A 4 3.54 -10.73 -0.15
C ARG A 4 3.60 -11.61 -1.39
N ILE A 5 2.47 -11.78 -2.06
CA ILE A 5 2.41 -12.52 -3.33
C ILE A 5 3.27 -11.81 -4.38
N ASN A 6 3.16 -10.47 -4.44
CA ASN A 6 3.96 -9.68 -5.37
C ASN A 6 5.47 -9.82 -5.07
N GLU A 7 5.88 -9.77 -3.79
CA GLU A 7 7.28 -9.96 -3.38
C GLU A 7 7.86 -11.30 -3.86
N GLU A 8 7.08 -12.38 -3.75
CA GLU A 8 7.47 -13.71 -4.24
C GLU A 8 7.58 -13.78 -5.79
N ILE A 9 6.65 -13.12 -6.50
CA ILE A 9 6.67 -13.07 -7.97
C ILE A 9 7.91 -12.32 -8.47
N VAL A 10 8.29 -11.22 -7.81
CA VAL A 10 9.42 -10.39 -8.21
C VAL A 10 10.72 -10.71 -7.47
N LYS A 11 10.85 -11.92 -6.90
CA LYS A 11 12.00 -12.31 -6.09
C LYS A 11 13.36 -12.13 -6.78
N ASP A 12 13.38 -12.24 -8.11
CA ASP A 12 14.57 -12.11 -8.95
C ASP A 12 14.92 -10.64 -9.27
N SER A 13 14.03 -9.70 -8.94
CA SER A 13 14.23 -8.26 -9.08
C SER A 13 14.33 -7.61 -7.70
N PRO A 14 15.57 -7.35 -7.19
CA PRO A 14 15.77 -6.78 -5.86
C PRO A 14 15.01 -5.47 -5.62
N LYS A 15 14.92 -4.62 -6.66
CA LYS A 15 14.27 -3.31 -6.56
C LYS A 15 12.75 -3.40 -6.44
N LEU A 16 12.13 -4.25 -7.25
CA LEU A 16 10.69 -4.49 -7.16
C LEU A 16 10.35 -5.19 -5.84
N LYS A 17 11.21 -6.10 -5.38
CA LYS A 17 11.06 -6.74 -4.08
C LYS A 17 11.06 -5.71 -2.95
N ALA A 18 12.00 -4.76 -2.99
CA ALA A 18 12.07 -3.65 -2.03
C ALA A 18 10.82 -2.75 -2.09
N LEU A 19 10.31 -2.44 -3.27
CA LEU A 19 9.04 -1.71 -3.45
C LEU A 19 7.88 -2.38 -2.71
N TRP A 20 7.64 -3.68 -2.97
CA TRP A 20 6.51 -4.39 -2.35
C TRP A 20 6.68 -4.57 -0.84
N ALA A 21 7.91 -4.82 -0.39
CA ALA A 21 8.23 -4.84 1.04
C ALA A 21 7.93 -3.48 1.72
N TRP A 22 8.27 -2.38 1.07
CA TRP A 22 7.99 -1.02 1.56
C TRP A 22 6.49 -0.74 1.62
N ILE A 23 5.72 -1.10 0.58
CA ILE A 23 4.25 -0.94 0.57
C ILE A 23 3.60 -1.78 1.67
N ALA A 24 4.05 -3.02 1.87
CA ALA A 24 3.56 -3.89 2.94
C ALA A 24 3.81 -3.29 4.33
N HIS A 25 5.00 -2.70 4.53
CA HIS A 25 5.34 -2.01 5.78
C HIS A 25 4.46 -0.77 6.01
N ALA A 26 4.23 0.03 4.96
CA ALA A 26 3.37 1.21 5.02
C ALA A 26 1.91 0.85 5.32
N GLU A 27 1.39 -0.22 4.75
CA GLU A 27 0.02 -0.71 4.99
C GLU A 27 -0.14 -1.24 6.43
N LYS A 28 0.83 -2.02 6.92
CA LYS A 28 0.84 -2.51 8.31
C LYS A 28 0.86 -1.34 9.29
N SER A 29 1.69 -0.33 9.04
CA SER A 29 1.76 0.87 9.87
C SER A 29 0.43 1.64 9.90
N ALA A 30 -0.27 1.69 8.76
CA ALA A 30 -1.58 2.31 8.66
C ALA A 30 -2.67 1.58 9.48
N LEU A 31 -2.63 0.24 9.51
CA LEU A 31 -3.57 -0.58 10.29
C LEU A 31 -3.37 -0.46 11.79
N GLU A 32 -2.12 -0.30 12.24
CA GLU A 32 -1.78 -0.15 13.66
C GLU A 32 -2.10 1.26 14.21
N GLY A 33 -2.56 2.18 13.37
CA GLY A 33 -2.92 3.56 13.77
C GLY A 33 -1.74 4.42 14.21
N ARG A 34 -0.50 3.95 14.04
CA ARG A 34 0.71 4.72 14.32
C ARG A 34 0.91 5.71 13.18
N ASN A 35 1.06 6.99 13.49
CA ASN A 35 1.41 8.03 12.51
C ASN A 35 0.48 8.05 11.28
N SER A 36 -0.84 8.03 11.49
CA SER A 36 -1.87 8.01 10.43
C SER A 36 -1.62 9.00 9.30
N ASP A 37 -1.03 10.13 9.65
CA ASP A 37 -0.83 11.25 8.75
C ASP A 37 0.36 11.01 7.78
N PHE A 38 1.34 10.19 8.18
CA PHE A 38 2.51 9.84 7.36
C PHE A 38 2.39 8.54 6.59
N ASN A 39 1.22 7.90 6.61
CA ASN A 39 0.99 6.67 5.87
C ASN A 39 1.34 6.85 4.39
N PHE A 40 2.18 5.97 3.85
CA PHE A 40 2.69 6.01 2.47
C PHE A 40 3.47 7.29 2.08
N GLN A 41 3.86 8.12 3.05
CA GLN A 41 4.80 9.23 2.81
C GLN A 41 6.23 8.69 2.73
N GLY A 42 7.06 9.30 1.89
CA GLY A 42 8.48 9.01 1.82
C GLY A 42 9.31 9.88 2.77
N ILE A 43 10.58 9.52 2.95
CA ILE A 43 11.50 10.19 3.87
C ILE A 43 11.70 11.68 3.50
N HIS A 44 11.69 12.04 2.22
CA HIS A 44 11.83 13.43 1.77
C HIS A 44 10.66 14.28 2.28
N SER A 45 9.43 13.78 2.20
CA SER A 45 8.24 14.46 2.73
C SER A 45 8.28 14.59 4.26
N VAL A 46 8.72 13.54 4.96
CA VAL A 46 8.87 13.54 6.42
C VAL A 46 9.90 14.58 6.88
N TRP A 47 11.02 14.68 6.17
CA TRP A 47 12.11 15.61 6.49
C TRP A 47 11.75 17.08 6.25
N THR A 48 11.02 17.34 5.18
CA THR A 48 10.59 18.70 4.76
C THR A 48 9.32 19.17 5.45
N ALA A 49 8.64 18.29 6.20
CA ALA A 49 7.49 18.65 7.01
C ALA A 49 7.80 19.81 7.97
N SER A 50 7.05 20.91 7.82
CA SER A 50 7.28 22.14 8.59
C SER A 50 7.03 21.92 10.09
N THR A 51 7.97 22.40 10.91
CA THR A 51 7.83 22.51 12.37
C THR A 51 7.17 23.82 12.80
N SER A 52 7.08 24.81 11.92
CA SER A 52 6.59 26.16 12.21
C SER A 52 5.10 26.31 11.92
N GLY A 53 4.33 26.59 12.97
CA GLY A 53 2.89 26.83 12.89
C GLY A 53 2.56 28.17 12.23
N LYS A 54 1.67 28.14 11.25
CA LYS A 54 0.59 29.12 11.17
C LYS A 54 -0.73 28.36 11.17
N LYS A 55 -1.52 28.56 12.22
CA LYS A 55 -2.94 28.19 12.23
C LYS A 55 -3.59 28.96 11.08
N THR A 56 -3.88 28.31 9.97
CA THR A 56 -4.72 28.89 8.92
C THR A 56 -6.17 28.55 9.25
N SER A 57 -6.94 29.60 9.55
CA SER A 57 -8.41 29.58 9.57
C SER A 57 -8.97 29.07 8.23
N PRO A 58 -10.21 28.58 8.20
CA PRO A 58 -10.71 27.76 7.11
C PRO A 58 -11.19 28.63 5.95
N MET A 59 -10.49 28.64 4.82
CA MET A 59 -11.14 28.74 3.51
C MET A 59 -10.20 28.33 2.37
N THR A 60 -10.64 27.32 1.61
CA THR A 60 -10.42 27.11 0.18
C THR A 60 -9.00 27.31 -0.39
N THR A 61 -8.20 26.23 -0.36
CA THR A 61 -7.37 25.71 -1.48
C THR A 61 -6.62 24.46 -0.99
N PRO A 62 -6.57 23.34 -1.74
CA PRO A 62 -5.82 22.16 -1.31
C PRO A 62 -4.34 22.37 -1.64
N LYS A 63 -3.58 22.96 -0.70
CA LYS A 63 -2.12 22.82 -0.70
C LYS A 63 -1.77 21.70 0.27
N SER A 64 -1.14 20.65 -0.26
CA SER A 64 -0.62 19.51 0.48
C SER A 64 0.60 19.91 1.32
N SER A 65 0.36 20.55 2.47
CA SER A 65 1.40 20.67 3.50
C SER A 65 1.62 19.29 4.13
N PRO A 66 2.87 18.83 4.30
CA PRO A 66 3.13 17.59 4.99
C PRO A 66 2.58 17.64 6.43
N PRO A 67 2.08 16.52 6.96
CA PRO A 67 1.58 16.49 8.33
C PRO A 67 2.70 16.67 9.35
N ARG A 68 2.32 16.94 10.61
CA ARG A 68 3.27 17.14 11.72
C ARG A 68 3.61 15.79 12.38
N PRO A 69 4.89 15.45 12.60
CA PRO A 69 5.24 14.31 13.46
C PRO A 69 4.70 14.57 14.87
N SER A 70 3.92 13.64 15.44
CA SER A 70 3.40 13.84 16.80
C SER A 70 4.56 13.94 17.79
N GLU A 71 4.53 14.93 18.69
CA GLU A 71 5.51 15.12 19.79
C GLU A 71 5.44 14.02 20.85
N ARG A 72 4.70 12.93 20.61
CA ARG A 72 4.55 11.77 21.50
C ARG A 72 5.80 10.87 21.56
N PHE A 73 6.95 11.37 21.10
CA PHE A 73 8.25 10.82 21.44
C PHE A 73 8.60 11.34 22.84
N ASP A 74 7.91 10.80 23.85
CA ASP A 74 8.25 11.05 25.24
C ASP A 74 9.75 10.76 25.44
N GLN A 75 10.44 11.69 26.09
CA GLN A 75 11.86 11.65 26.43
C GLN A 75 12.15 10.57 27.47
N ILE A 76 11.84 9.32 27.17
CA ILE A 76 12.38 8.17 27.87
C ILE A 76 13.64 7.80 27.08
N ILE A 77 14.80 8.08 27.67
CA ILE A 77 16.08 7.55 27.16
C ILE A 77 16.00 6.02 27.34
N ASP A 78 15.52 5.33 26.31
CA ASP A 78 15.56 3.87 26.29
C ASP A 78 17.03 3.45 26.18
N ALA A 79 17.52 2.69 27.15
CA ALA A 79 18.89 2.16 27.14
C ALA A 79 19.21 1.32 25.89
N ASN A 80 18.15 0.82 25.23
CA ASN A 80 18.19 0.06 24.00
C ASN A 80 18.25 0.94 22.73
N GLU A 81 18.07 2.26 22.81
CA GLU A 81 18.10 3.14 21.64
C GLU A 81 19.55 3.35 21.12
N LEU A 82 19.71 3.36 19.80
CA LEU A 82 20.96 3.72 19.14
C LEU A 82 21.05 5.23 19.00
N SER A 83 22.08 5.84 19.57
CA SER A 83 22.29 7.29 19.53
C SER A 83 22.42 7.81 18.10
N ILE A 84 21.82 8.96 17.83
CA ILE A 84 22.11 9.78 16.64
C ILE A 84 23.40 10.54 16.95
N ALA A 85 24.39 10.45 16.07
CA ALA A 85 25.75 10.96 16.34
C ALA A 85 25.85 12.49 16.26
N VAL A 86 24.82 13.15 15.71
CA VAL A 86 24.82 14.58 15.42
C VAL A 86 23.71 15.29 16.19
N SER A 87 23.99 16.52 16.64
CA SER A 87 22.98 17.42 17.18
C SER A 87 22.01 17.82 16.08
N THR A 88 20.70 17.68 16.32
CA THR A 88 19.67 17.96 15.32
C THR A 88 18.51 18.75 15.91
N SER A 89 18.01 19.71 15.14
CA SER A 89 16.78 20.45 15.44
C SER A 89 15.51 19.67 15.07
N LYS A 90 15.66 18.59 14.29
CA LYS A 90 14.58 17.79 13.69
C LYS A 90 14.60 16.34 14.18
N LEU A 91 14.87 16.14 15.47
CA LEU A 91 14.98 14.80 16.08
C LEU A 91 13.76 13.89 15.80
N PRO A 92 12.49 14.35 15.92
CA PRO A 92 11.32 13.51 15.61
C PRO A 92 11.27 13.07 14.14
N GLN A 93 11.61 13.96 13.20
CA GLN A 93 11.66 13.64 11.78
C GLN A 93 12.76 12.62 11.49
N ARG A 94 13.94 12.76 12.10
CA ARG A 94 15.03 11.78 11.95
C ARG A 94 14.62 10.40 12.46
N LYS A 95 14.04 10.30 13.66
CA LYS A 95 13.57 9.02 14.21
C LYS A 95 12.48 8.38 13.35
N LEU A 96 11.54 9.17 12.84
CA LEU A 96 10.50 8.68 11.93
C LEU A 96 11.11 8.21 10.59
N ALA A 97 12.02 8.98 10.01
CA ALA A 97 12.71 8.61 8.77
C ALA A 97 13.54 7.32 8.94
N LEU A 98 14.24 7.16 10.07
CA LEU A 98 14.97 5.93 10.41
C LEU A 98 14.03 4.74 10.51
N THR A 99 12.84 4.93 11.09
CA THR A 99 11.81 3.88 11.15
C THR A 99 11.35 3.48 9.75
N ILE A 100 11.07 4.46 8.89
CA ILE A 100 10.61 4.22 7.50
C ILE A 100 11.68 3.49 6.67
N CYS A 101 12.97 3.79 6.85
CA CYS A 101 14.04 3.07 6.16
C CYS A 101 14.45 1.76 6.84
N GLY A 102 13.75 1.30 7.89
CA GLY A 102 14.08 0.06 8.58
C GLY A 102 15.39 0.12 9.39
N TRP A 103 15.89 1.32 9.70
CA TRP A 103 17.05 1.57 10.56
C TRP A 103 16.67 2.07 11.97
N GLY A 104 15.37 2.14 12.27
CA GLY A 104 14.81 2.55 13.57
C GLY A 104 14.83 1.47 14.64
N PHE A 105 15.77 0.52 14.55
CA PHE A 105 15.89 -0.60 15.48
C PHE A 105 16.75 -0.27 16.71
N GLY A 106 16.61 -1.05 17.77
CA GLY A 106 17.41 -0.94 18.98
C GLY A 106 18.76 -1.68 18.91
N LYS A 107 19.59 -1.57 19.95
CA LYS A 107 20.90 -2.23 20.06
C LYS A 107 20.81 -3.75 19.94
N LYS A 108 19.75 -4.36 20.50
CA LYS A 108 19.50 -5.81 20.44
C LYS A 108 19.11 -6.28 19.04
N GLU A 109 18.16 -5.61 18.42
CA GLU A 109 17.68 -5.91 17.06
C GLU A 109 18.80 -5.74 16.02
N LEU A 110 19.68 -4.76 16.20
CA LEU A 110 20.90 -4.63 15.40
C LEU A 110 21.77 -5.89 15.53
N GLU A 111 22.02 -6.38 16.74
CA GLU A 111 22.85 -7.57 16.94
C GLU A 111 22.22 -8.82 16.32
N GLU A 112 20.90 -8.98 16.42
CA GLU A 112 20.16 -10.06 15.76
C GLU A 112 20.30 -9.99 14.23
N ALA A 113 20.21 -8.79 13.65
CA ALA A 113 20.41 -8.56 12.22
C ALA A 113 21.85 -8.91 11.79
N LEU A 114 22.86 -8.48 12.56
CA LEU A 114 24.27 -8.79 12.31
C LEU A 114 24.53 -10.31 12.32
N GLN A 115 24.04 -11.00 13.35
CA GLN A 115 24.17 -12.47 13.44
C GLN A 115 23.45 -13.19 12.30
N LYS A 116 22.28 -12.69 11.87
CA LYS A 116 21.57 -13.26 10.73
C LYS A 116 22.39 -13.13 9.43
N MET A 117 23.04 -12.00 9.22
CA MET A 117 23.92 -11.78 8.06
C MET A 117 25.17 -12.68 8.10
N GLU A 118 25.78 -12.86 9.28
CA GLU A 118 26.91 -13.79 9.44
C GLU A 118 26.50 -15.25 9.17
N ARG A 119 25.32 -15.68 9.63
CA ARG A 119 24.79 -17.03 9.34
C ARG A 119 24.49 -17.23 7.85
N ALA A 120 24.13 -16.15 7.15
CA ALA A 120 23.94 -16.16 5.70
C ALA A 120 25.27 -16.12 4.91
N GLY A 121 26.41 -15.97 5.59
CA GLY A 121 27.74 -15.89 4.98
C GLY A 121 28.11 -14.50 4.44
N THR A 122 27.29 -13.47 4.66
CA THR A 122 27.55 -12.10 4.20
C THR A 122 28.26 -11.30 5.29
N TYR A 123 29.53 -11.64 5.55
CA TYR A 123 30.33 -11.06 6.65
C TYR A 123 30.72 -9.61 6.39
N GLU A 124 30.99 -9.24 5.13
CA GLU A 124 31.34 -7.91 4.66
C GLU A 124 30.23 -6.91 4.99
N LYS A 125 29.00 -7.29 4.63
CA LYS A 125 27.81 -6.50 4.93
C LYS A 125 27.56 -6.35 6.43
N ALA A 126 27.74 -7.43 7.20
CA ALA A 126 27.61 -7.38 8.66
C ALA A 126 28.64 -6.43 9.29
N ALA A 127 29.90 -6.50 8.84
CA ALA A 127 30.96 -5.62 9.31
C ALA A 127 30.69 -4.16 8.95
N GLY A 128 30.26 -3.89 7.71
CA GLY A 128 29.86 -2.56 7.27
C GLY A 128 28.73 -2.00 8.14
N TRP A 129 27.66 -2.76 8.34
CA TRP A 129 26.55 -2.37 9.21
C TRP A 129 26.99 -2.09 10.65
N ALA A 130 27.89 -2.89 11.22
CA ALA A 130 28.42 -2.65 12.56
C ALA A 130 29.22 -1.34 12.63
N LEU A 131 30.08 -1.07 11.63
CA LEU A 131 30.84 0.18 11.55
C LEU A 131 29.92 1.40 11.38
N PHE A 132 28.91 1.30 10.50
CA PHE A 132 27.90 2.34 10.26
C PHE A 132 26.97 2.58 11.47
N HIS A 133 27.14 1.85 12.56
CA HIS A 133 26.46 2.09 13.83
C HIS A 133 27.45 2.45 14.96
N GLY A 134 28.70 2.79 14.62
CA GLY A 134 29.74 3.17 15.57
C GLY A 134 30.29 2.01 16.40
N LYS A 135 30.00 0.75 16.03
CA LYS A 135 30.47 -0.45 16.75
C LYS A 135 31.68 -1.07 16.05
N THR A 136 32.80 -0.36 16.05
CA THR A 136 34.05 -0.79 15.37
C THR A 136 34.54 -2.15 15.85
N GLU A 137 34.53 -2.41 17.16
CA GLU A 137 34.92 -3.72 17.72
C GLU A 137 34.06 -4.87 17.19
N ARG A 138 32.74 -4.64 17.06
CA ARG A 138 31.81 -5.63 16.55
C ARG A 138 32.02 -5.88 15.05
N ALA A 139 32.42 -4.86 14.30
CA ALA A 139 32.78 -4.98 12.89
C ALA A 139 34.04 -5.84 12.70
N ILE A 140 35.06 -5.65 13.56
CA ILE A 140 36.28 -6.48 13.57
C ILE A 140 35.91 -7.93 13.87
N ALA A 141 35.06 -8.16 14.87
CA ALA A 141 34.59 -9.51 15.22
C ALA A 141 33.84 -10.19 14.07
N ALA A 142 32.96 -9.46 13.36
CA ALA A 142 32.21 -9.99 12.22
C ALA A 142 33.15 -10.52 11.11
N LEU A 143 34.17 -9.73 10.76
CA LEU A 143 35.15 -10.11 9.74
C LEU A 143 36.03 -11.28 10.19
N ASN A 144 36.45 -11.29 11.46
CA ASN A 144 37.31 -12.34 11.99
C ASN A 144 36.59 -13.70 12.13
N ASN A 145 35.27 -13.68 12.32
CA ASN A 145 34.42 -14.87 12.34
C ASN A 145 34.26 -15.53 10.97
N SER A 146 34.67 -14.85 9.89
CA SER A 146 34.66 -15.45 8.55
C SER A 146 35.69 -16.57 8.42
N LYS A 147 35.40 -17.54 7.55
CA LYS A 147 36.38 -18.56 7.14
C LYS A 147 37.37 -18.04 6.10
N ASP A 148 37.06 -16.92 5.45
CA ASP A 148 37.92 -16.32 4.43
C ASP A 148 39.12 -15.60 5.08
N GLU A 149 40.33 -16.02 4.71
CA GLU A 149 41.58 -15.40 5.18
C GLU A 149 41.70 -13.94 4.75
N ARG A 150 41.12 -13.55 3.61
CA ARG A 150 41.11 -12.16 3.14
C ARG A 150 40.33 -11.27 4.11
N LEU A 151 39.17 -11.72 4.56
CA LEU A 151 38.34 -10.97 5.51
C LEU A 151 39.01 -10.86 6.89
N LYS A 152 39.76 -11.89 7.32
CA LYS A 152 40.57 -11.80 8.53
C LYS A 152 41.69 -10.76 8.41
N LEU A 153 42.33 -10.67 7.24
CA LEU A 153 43.32 -9.61 6.98
C LEU A 153 42.68 -8.22 7.06
N VAL A 154 41.50 -8.04 6.45
CA VAL A 154 40.73 -6.79 6.54
C VAL A 154 40.38 -6.45 7.99
N SER A 155 40.03 -7.45 8.81
CA SER A 155 39.76 -7.25 10.24
C SER A 155 40.98 -6.71 10.99
N THR A 156 42.18 -7.12 10.59
CA THR A 156 43.45 -6.66 11.18
C THR A 156 43.73 -5.20 10.80
N VAL A 157 43.45 -4.83 9.55
CA VAL A 157 43.54 -3.43 9.11
C VAL A 157 42.54 -2.57 9.90
N LEU A 158 41.31 -3.03 10.07
CA LEU A 158 40.29 -2.31 10.84
C LEU A 158 40.67 -2.18 12.33
N ALA A 159 41.29 -3.21 12.91
CA ALA A 159 41.82 -3.15 14.28
C ALA A 159 42.96 -2.12 14.41
N GLY A 160 43.85 -2.02 13.42
CA GLY A 160 44.90 -1.00 13.38
C GLY A 160 44.35 0.44 13.34
N TYR A 161 43.24 0.63 12.64
CA TYR A 161 42.50 1.89 12.67
C TYR A 161 41.94 2.20 14.07
N ALA A 162 41.25 1.23 14.69
CA ALA A 162 40.60 1.43 15.99
C ALA A 162 41.57 1.79 17.14
N VAL A 163 42.83 1.34 17.05
CA VAL A 163 43.87 1.60 18.06
C VAL A 163 44.60 2.93 17.81
N SER A 164 44.57 3.44 16.58
CA SER A 164 45.23 4.70 16.21
C SER A 164 44.36 5.88 16.67
N ASN A 165 44.65 6.45 17.85
CA ASN A 165 43.92 7.58 18.44
C ASN A 165 43.57 8.68 17.42
N HIS A 166 42.26 8.88 17.20
CA HIS A 166 41.67 9.74 16.18
C HIS A 166 41.59 11.22 16.60
N ASP A 167 42.64 12.01 16.39
CA ASP A 167 42.46 13.45 16.15
C ASP A 167 42.23 13.66 14.65
N THR A 168 40.96 13.81 14.29
CA THR A 168 40.39 13.86 12.93
C THR A 168 40.90 15.00 12.05
N SER A 169 41.65 15.96 12.60
CA SER A 169 42.10 17.15 11.87
C SER A 169 43.47 17.00 11.17
N SER A 170 44.25 15.94 11.44
CA SER A 170 45.67 15.89 11.04
C SER A 170 46.10 14.69 10.17
N GLN A 171 45.16 13.85 9.71
CA GLN A 171 45.50 12.54 9.10
C GLN A 171 44.97 12.25 7.68
N ALA A 172 44.24 13.17 7.03
CA ALA A 172 43.82 13.00 5.63
C ALA A 172 45.01 12.77 4.65
N ASN A 173 46.24 13.00 5.11
CA ASN A 173 47.48 12.79 4.35
C ASN A 173 48.44 11.75 4.95
N SER A 174 47.99 10.97 5.95
CA SER A 174 48.80 9.91 6.57
C SER A 174 49.06 8.75 5.60
N LEU A 175 50.17 8.03 5.81
CA LEU A 175 50.46 6.79 5.08
C LEU A 175 49.31 5.77 5.19
N TRP A 176 48.63 5.78 6.34
CA TRP A 176 47.45 4.96 6.60
C TRP A 176 46.28 5.31 5.68
N SER A 177 45.95 6.60 5.54
CA SER A 177 44.89 7.08 4.64
C SER A 177 45.18 6.69 3.17
N LYS A 178 46.43 6.84 2.72
CA LYS A 178 46.84 6.42 1.36
C LYS A 178 46.70 4.92 1.14
N MET A 179 47.09 4.11 2.13
CA MET A 179 46.95 2.65 2.06
C MET A 179 45.47 2.24 2.01
N CYS A 180 44.63 2.80 2.88
CA CYS A 180 43.20 2.51 2.89
C CYS A 180 42.50 2.95 1.61
N ARG A 181 42.93 4.06 0.99
CA ARG A 181 42.38 4.51 -0.30
C ARG A 181 42.72 3.55 -1.43
N ASN A 182 43.95 3.05 -1.49
CA ASN A 182 44.34 2.04 -2.49
C ASN A 182 43.60 0.71 -2.26
N LEU A 183 43.49 0.27 -1.01
CA LEU A 183 42.73 -0.93 -0.66
C LEU A 183 41.24 -0.78 -1.05
N SER A 184 40.62 0.38 -0.81
CA SER A 184 39.25 0.64 -1.24
C SER A 184 39.06 0.44 -2.76
N LEU A 185 40.04 0.85 -3.59
CA LEU A 185 39.97 0.66 -5.05
C LEU A 185 40.13 -0.79 -5.50
N GLU A 186 40.84 -1.62 -4.72
CA GLU A 186 41.08 -3.03 -5.04
C GLU A 186 39.94 -3.95 -4.57
N MET A 187 39.01 -3.44 -3.75
CA MET A 187 37.96 -4.24 -3.15
C MET A 187 36.73 -4.41 -4.05
N SER A 188 36.31 -5.65 -4.23
CA SER A 188 35.10 -5.98 -5.01
C SER A 188 33.80 -5.72 -4.26
N ASP A 189 33.79 -5.90 -2.94
CA ASP A 189 32.58 -5.75 -2.12
C ASP A 189 32.30 -4.27 -1.77
N PRO A 190 31.09 -3.76 -2.02
CA PRO A 190 30.76 -2.35 -1.80
C PRO A 190 30.77 -1.93 -0.33
N TYR A 191 30.47 -2.83 0.62
CA TYR A 191 30.52 -2.51 2.04
C TYR A 191 31.96 -2.33 2.49
N LEU A 192 32.88 -3.19 2.03
CA LEU A 192 34.30 -3.02 2.33
C LEU A 192 34.88 -1.75 1.71
N ARG A 193 34.53 -1.46 0.44
CA ARG A 193 34.94 -0.20 -0.22
C ARG A 193 34.50 1.02 0.58
N ALA A 194 33.24 1.04 0.99
CA ALA A 194 32.66 2.09 1.82
C ALA A 194 33.34 2.24 3.18
N MET A 195 33.62 1.13 3.88
CA MET A 195 34.37 1.13 5.14
C MET A 195 35.76 1.74 4.97
N PHE A 196 36.51 1.32 3.95
CA PHE A 196 37.86 1.83 3.69
C PHE A 196 37.87 3.29 3.22
N SER A 197 36.86 3.71 2.44
CA SER A 197 36.69 5.10 2.06
C SER A 197 36.49 5.98 3.28
N TYR A 198 35.62 5.55 4.22
CA TYR A 198 35.40 6.24 5.47
C TYR A 198 36.68 6.33 6.33
N ILE A 199 37.40 5.22 6.45
CA ILE A 199 38.65 5.16 7.22
C ILE A 199 39.71 6.09 6.62
N ALA A 200 39.77 6.20 5.30
CA ALA A 200 40.74 7.03 4.60
C ALA A 200 40.45 8.53 4.74
N SER A 201 39.19 8.95 4.67
CA SER A 201 38.81 10.37 4.64
C SER A 201 38.25 10.92 5.96
N GLY A 202 37.70 10.05 6.81
CA GLY A 202 36.91 10.43 7.97
C GLY A 202 35.55 11.08 7.64
N ASN A 203 35.16 11.10 6.36
CA ASN A 203 33.97 11.80 5.88
C ASN A 203 32.88 10.81 5.42
N TRP A 204 31.68 10.94 5.99
CA TRP A 204 30.52 10.13 5.62
C TRP A 204 30.02 10.42 4.21
N LEU A 205 30.23 11.61 3.67
CA LEU A 205 29.84 11.94 2.29
C LEU A 205 30.51 11.03 1.27
N ASP A 206 31.75 10.61 1.50
CA ASP A 206 32.46 9.68 0.60
C ASP A 206 31.83 8.29 0.62
N VAL A 207 31.33 7.85 1.77
CA VAL A 207 30.57 6.60 1.91
C VAL A 207 29.27 6.65 1.11
N LEU A 208 28.57 7.79 1.16
CA LEU A 208 27.29 7.98 0.48
C LEU A 208 27.42 8.05 -1.05
N GLN A 209 28.62 8.31 -1.57
CA GLN A 209 28.90 8.30 -3.01
C GLN A 209 29.01 6.88 -3.60
N GLU A 210 29.24 5.86 -2.78
CA GLU A 210 29.28 4.46 -3.21
C GLU A 210 27.90 4.03 -3.75
N LYS A 211 27.79 3.87 -5.07
CA LYS A 211 26.51 3.64 -5.75
C LYS A 211 26.04 2.19 -5.65
N GLU A 212 26.95 1.26 -5.40
CA GLU A 212 26.64 -0.16 -5.23
C GLU A 212 26.09 -0.48 -3.83
N LEU A 213 26.25 0.44 -2.86
CA LEU A 213 25.50 0.35 -1.61
C LEU A 213 24.01 0.56 -1.88
N SER A 214 23.19 -0.20 -1.17
CA SER A 214 21.74 -0.05 -1.27
C SER A 214 21.32 1.37 -0.91
N LEU A 215 20.37 1.93 -1.65
CA LEU A 215 19.85 3.27 -1.39
C LEU A 215 19.36 3.40 0.06
N GLN A 216 18.72 2.34 0.57
CA GLN A 216 18.26 2.23 1.96
C GLN A 216 19.41 2.40 2.98
N ASP A 217 20.54 1.72 2.78
CA ASP A 217 21.69 1.81 3.69
C ASP A 217 22.31 3.19 3.66
N ARG A 218 22.47 3.79 2.47
CA ARG A 218 23.00 5.16 2.34
C ARG A 218 22.10 6.17 3.04
N ILE A 219 20.78 6.06 2.91
CA ILE A 219 19.84 6.93 3.62
C ILE A 219 19.94 6.72 5.13
N GLY A 220 20.05 5.47 5.60
CA GLY A 220 20.26 5.14 7.01
C GLY A 220 21.52 5.79 7.61
N ILE A 221 22.64 5.71 6.88
CA ILE A 221 23.91 6.35 7.24
C ILE A 221 23.73 7.88 7.28
N ALA A 222 23.15 8.46 6.23
CA ALA A 222 22.94 9.90 6.14
C ALA A 222 22.10 10.44 7.33
N LEU A 223 21.02 9.74 7.68
CA LEU A 223 20.16 10.11 8.81
C LEU A 223 20.87 10.08 10.17
N ARG A 224 21.89 9.23 10.34
CA ARG A 224 22.63 9.08 11.60
C ARG A 224 23.79 10.06 11.74
N PHE A 225 24.48 10.38 10.65
CA PHE A 225 25.79 11.03 10.71
C PHE A 225 25.92 12.38 9.99
N LEU A 226 25.02 12.74 9.09
CA LEU A 226 25.05 14.08 8.49
C LEU A 226 24.35 15.08 9.40
N ASP A 227 24.81 16.33 9.38
CA ASP A 227 24.08 17.43 10.02
C ASP A 227 22.77 17.77 9.29
N ASP A 228 21.99 18.71 9.81
CA ASP A 228 20.67 19.03 9.25
C ASP A 228 20.77 19.69 7.86
N GLU A 229 21.85 20.41 7.53
CA GLU A 229 22.04 21.06 6.23
C GLU A 229 22.53 20.05 5.19
N GLU A 230 23.57 19.30 5.51
CA GLU A 230 24.11 18.23 4.66
C GLU A 230 23.06 17.16 4.35
N LEU A 231 22.27 16.76 5.36
CA LEU A 231 21.20 15.80 5.18
C LEU A 231 20.09 16.34 4.29
N ASN A 232 19.74 17.62 4.41
CA ASN A 232 18.75 18.25 3.56
C ASN A 232 19.18 18.20 2.09
N ASP A 233 20.42 18.60 1.81
CA ASP A 233 20.97 18.62 0.45
C ASP A 233 21.09 17.21 -0.11
N PHE A 234 21.57 16.24 0.69
CA PHE A 234 21.65 14.85 0.30
C PHE A 234 20.27 14.27 -0.07
N LEU A 235 19.26 14.47 0.78
CA LEU A 235 17.91 13.96 0.52
C LEU A 235 17.28 14.63 -0.71
N HIS A 236 17.44 15.94 -0.86
CA HIS A 236 16.90 16.67 -2.01
C HIS A 236 17.53 16.19 -3.33
N ASN A 237 18.87 16.17 -3.39
CA ASN A 237 19.61 15.77 -4.59
C ASN A 237 19.37 14.30 -4.95
N THR A 238 19.35 13.41 -3.94
CA THR A 238 19.09 11.99 -4.17
C THR A 238 17.66 11.75 -4.64
N THR A 239 16.67 12.46 -4.08
CA THR A 239 15.26 12.37 -4.49
C THR A 239 15.07 12.82 -5.93
N ALA A 240 15.65 13.98 -6.30
CA ALA A 240 15.59 14.49 -7.66
C ALA A 240 16.21 13.50 -8.66
N LYS A 241 17.34 12.89 -8.29
CA LYS A 241 18.04 11.92 -9.12
C LYS A 241 17.23 10.63 -9.33
N VAL A 242 16.72 10.01 -8.26
CA VAL A 242 15.95 8.76 -8.41
C VAL A 242 14.68 8.99 -9.21
N ILE A 243 14.03 10.16 -9.08
CA ILE A 243 12.89 10.54 -9.91
C ILE A 243 13.31 10.62 -11.37
N LEU A 244 14.39 11.34 -11.69
CA LEU A 244 14.88 11.48 -13.07
C LEU A 244 15.23 10.14 -13.70
N ASP A 245 15.96 9.29 -12.97
CA ASP A 245 16.41 7.98 -13.43
C ASP A 245 15.25 6.97 -13.52
N GLY A 246 14.09 7.27 -12.93
CA GLY A 246 12.98 6.33 -12.80
C GLY A 246 13.34 5.13 -11.91
N ASP A 247 14.22 5.32 -10.93
CA ASP A 247 14.72 4.26 -10.07
C ASP A 247 13.72 3.92 -8.96
N ILE A 248 13.05 2.76 -9.09
CA ILE A 248 11.95 2.39 -8.21
C ILE A 248 12.34 2.23 -6.73
N ASP A 249 13.63 2.00 -6.42
CA ASP A 249 14.13 2.03 -5.04
C ASP A 249 13.88 3.39 -4.37
N GLY A 250 13.77 4.45 -5.17
CA GLY A 250 13.45 5.81 -4.75
C GLY A 250 12.09 5.95 -4.07
N VAL A 251 11.22 4.93 -4.08
CA VAL A 251 9.93 4.94 -3.37
C VAL A 251 10.11 5.21 -1.86
N ILE A 252 11.24 4.82 -1.28
CA ILE A 252 11.55 5.09 0.13
C ILE A 252 11.68 6.61 0.42
N LEU A 253 12.10 7.40 -0.57
CA LEU A 253 12.26 8.85 -0.48
C LEU A 253 10.98 9.58 -0.84
N THR A 254 10.33 9.18 -1.93
CA THR A 254 9.17 9.86 -2.50
C THR A 254 7.85 9.43 -1.87
N GLY A 255 7.76 8.17 -1.43
CA GLY A 255 6.52 7.52 -1.03
C GLY A 255 5.54 7.37 -2.19
N LEU A 256 4.30 6.95 -1.89
CA LEU A 256 3.21 6.97 -2.88
C LEU A 256 2.53 8.34 -2.86
N THR A 257 3.30 9.38 -3.17
CA THR A 257 2.88 10.79 -3.16
C THR A 257 2.89 11.36 -4.57
N SER A 258 2.65 12.68 -4.72
CA SER A 258 2.82 13.36 -6.01
C SER A 258 4.25 13.24 -6.57
N GLU A 259 5.28 13.25 -5.71
CA GLU A 259 6.67 13.00 -6.12
C GLU A 259 6.86 11.54 -6.56
N GLY A 260 6.20 10.63 -5.84
CA GLY A 260 6.14 9.21 -6.21
C GLY A 260 5.52 8.99 -7.58
N VAL A 261 4.44 9.70 -7.93
CA VAL A 261 3.86 9.62 -9.28
C VAL A 261 4.89 10.04 -10.33
N SER A 262 5.67 11.11 -10.12
CA SER A 262 6.72 11.51 -11.07
C SER A 262 7.84 10.46 -11.18
N LEU A 263 8.20 9.79 -10.08
CA LEU A 263 9.11 8.64 -10.11
C LEU A 263 8.54 7.51 -10.98
N PHE A 264 7.28 7.13 -10.76
CA PHE A 264 6.61 6.08 -11.52
C PHE A 264 6.43 6.44 -12.99
N GLU A 265 6.27 7.72 -13.33
CA GLU A 265 6.19 8.18 -14.72
C GLU A 265 7.48 7.85 -15.49
N ASN A 266 8.64 8.24 -14.94
CA ASN A 266 9.92 7.93 -15.57
C ASN A 266 10.22 6.42 -15.54
N TYR A 267 9.84 5.72 -14.47
CA TYR A 267 9.94 4.26 -14.41
C TYR A 267 9.13 3.58 -15.54
N ILE A 268 7.88 3.99 -15.77
CA ILE A 268 7.05 3.46 -16.87
C ILE A 268 7.67 3.82 -18.23
N ASN A 269 8.15 5.05 -18.41
CA ASN A 269 8.80 5.46 -19.66
C ASN A 269 10.04 4.61 -19.97
N ASN A 270 10.77 4.17 -18.95
CA ASN A 270 11.98 3.37 -19.10
C ASN A 270 11.70 1.86 -19.26
N THR A 271 10.62 1.34 -18.66
CA THR A 271 10.37 -0.11 -18.54
C THR A 271 9.11 -0.61 -19.24
N CYS A 272 8.19 0.30 -19.58
CA CYS A 272 6.81 0.02 -19.99
C CYS A 272 5.98 -0.78 -18.96
N ASP A 273 6.45 -0.91 -17.72
CA ASP A 273 5.73 -1.65 -16.66
C ASP A 273 4.61 -0.80 -16.03
N VAL A 274 3.53 -0.67 -16.78
CA VAL A 274 2.29 0.00 -16.34
C VAL A 274 1.55 -0.80 -15.26
N GLN A 275 1.78 -2.11 -15.18
CA GLN A 275 1.13 -2.99 -14.20
C GLN A 275 1.61 -2.65 -12.80
N THR A 276 2.93 -2.63 -12.57
CA THR A 276 3.52 -2.32 -11.26
C THR A 276 3.06 -0.95 -10.77
N ALA A 277 3.10 0.07 -11.63
CA ALA A 277 2.64 1.42 -11.29
C ALA A 277 1.15 1.47 -10.94
N SER A 278 0.30 0.80 -11.73
CA SER A 278 -1.15 0.75 -11.50
C SER A 278 -1.51 0.06 -10.20
N LEU A 279 -0.81 -1.05 -9.88
CA LEU A 279 -1.01 -1.80 -8.64
C LEU A 279 -0.52 -1.00 -7.42
N ALA A 280 0.68 -0.42 -7.48
CA ALA A 280 1.28 0.31 -6.36
C ALA A 280 0.52 1.59 -6.03
N LEU A 281 0.19 2.41 -7.02
CA LEU A 281 -0.47 3.71 -6.78
C LEU A 281 -1.95 3.58 -6.42
N SER A 282 -2.57 2.43 -6.66
CA SER A 282 -3.96 2.15 -6.27
C SER A 282 -4.18 2.13 -4.75
N PHE A 283 -3.11 2.00 -3.94
CA PHE A 283 -3.19 2.13 -2.48
C PHE A 283 -3.51 3.55 -2.02
N CYS A 284 -3.13 4.57 -2.81
CA CYS A 284 -3.26 5.97 -2.44
C CYS A 284 -4.16 6.78 -3.38
N VAL A 285 -4.28 6.42 -4.65
CA VAL A 285 -5.00 7.21 -5.66
C VAL A 285 -6.31 6.53 -6.06
N PRO A 286 -7.47 7.22 -5.99
CA PRO A 286 -7.68 8.64 -5.68
C PRO A 286 -7.94 8.97 -4.20
N LYS A 287 -7.85 7.99 -3.29
CA LYS A 287 -8.33 8.14 -1.89
C LYS A 287 -7.61 9.24 -1.11
N LYS A 288 -6.29 9.30 -1.19
CA LYS A 288 -5.45 10.29 -0.51
C LYS A 288 -5.28 11.56 -1.33
N PHE A 289 -5.09 11.41 -2.64
CA PHE A 289 -4.96 12.51 -3.59
C PHE A 289 -5.37 12.03 -4.98
N LYS A 290 -5.66 12.98 -5.87
CA LYS A 290 -6.04 12.71 -7.26
C LYS A 290 -4.90 13.09 -8.18
N ASP A 291 -4.59 12.22 -9.15
CA ASP A 291 -3.64 12.50 -10.22
C ASP A 291 -4.17 11.87 -11.52
N THR A 292 -4.19 12.66 -12.60
CA THR A 292 -4.75 12.25 -13.89
C THR A 292 -3.85 11.26 -14.63
N ARG A 293 -2.53 11.31 -14.43
CA ARG A 293 -1.56 10.37 -15.03
C ARG A 293 -1.84 8.96 -14.52
N VAL A 294 -2.02 8.82 -13.21
CA VAL A 294 -2.32 7.52 -12.58
C VAL A 294 -3.63 6.93 -13.11
N MET A 295 -4.66 7.76 -13.30
CA MET A 295 -5.93 7.30 -13.89
C MET A 295 -5.75 6.80 -15.33
N LYS A 296 -4.88 7.45 -16.13
CA LYS A 296 -4.55 6.98 -17.48
C LYS A 296 -3.79 5.65 -17.44
N TRP A 297 -2.83 5.48 -16.54
CA TRP A 297 -2.08 4.22 -16.39
C TRP A 297 -2.98 3.05 -16.01
N ILE A 298 -3.91 3.28 -15.08
CA ILE A 298 -4.92 2.28 -14.69
C ILE A 298 -5.76 1.87 -15.89
N GLU A 299 -6.18 2.83 -16.72
CA GLU A 299 -6.98 2.53 -17.91
C GLU A 299 -6.17 1.81 -19.00
N SER A 300 -4.90 2.19 -19.19
CA SER A 300 -3.97 1.46 -20.06
C SER A 300 -3.78 0.02 -19.59
N TYR A 301 -3.63 -0.22 -18.28
CA TYR A 301 -3.50 -1.56 -17.73
C TYR A 301 -4.79 -2.38 -17.90
N ARG A 302 -5.97 -1.77 -17.71
CA ARG A 302 -7.26 -2.42 -18.00
C ARG A 302 -7.39 -2.79 -19.46
N THR A 303 -7.04 -1.88 -20.36
CA THR A 303 -7.08 -2.11 -21.81
C THR A 303 -6.17 -3.28 -22.19
N LEU A 304 -4.97 -3.36 -21.59
CA LEU A 304 -4.05 -4.47 -21.80
C LEU A 304 -4.65 -5.81 -21.34
N LEU A 305 -5.24 -5.85 -20.14
CA LEU A 305 -5.91 -7.04 -19.63
C LEU A 305 -7.11 -7.46 -20.49
N ASP A 306 -7.89 -6.50 -21.00
CA ASP A 306 -9.02 -6.77 -21.90
C ASP A 306 -8.55 -7.35 -23.24
N GLN A 307 -7.48 -6.80 -23.82
CA GLN A 307 -6.88 -7.29 -25.06
C GLN A 307 -6.34 -8.72 -24.92
N TRP A 308 -5.86 -9.08 -23.73
CA TRP A 308 -5.44 -10.44 -23.40
C TRP A 308 -6.58 -11.34 -22.93
N GLU A 309 -7.82 -10.88 -23.00
CA GLU A 309 -9.02 -11.60 -22.55
C GLU A 309 -8.97 -12.01 -21.06
N MET A 310 -8.14 -11.33 -20.26
CA MET A 310 -7.94 -11.58 -18.84
C MET A 310 -9.03 -10.89 -17.99
N PHE A 311 -10.29 -11.02 -18.40
CA PHE A 311 -11.44 -10.32 -17.81
C PHE A 311 -11.60 -10.58 -16.32
N HIS A 312 -11.38 -11.83 -15.88
CA HIS A 312 -11.44 -12.20 -14.46
C HIS A 312 -10.35 -11.51 -13.63
N ILE A 313 -9.16 -11.34 -14.19
CA ILE A 313 -8.04 -10.68 -13.52
C ILE A 313 -8.30 -9.18 -13.45
N ARG A 314 -8.81 -8.56 -14.52
CA ARG A 314 -9.27 -7.18 -14.51
C ARG A 314 -10.34 -6.95 -13.44
N ALA A 315 -11.37 -7.79 -13.41
CA ALA A 315 -12.45 -7.68 -12.42
C ALA A 315 -11.88 -7.80 -10.99
N LYS A 316 -10.97 -8.75 -10.73
CA LYS A 316 -10.30 -8.89 -9.43
C LYS A 316 -9.46 -7.65 -9.07
N PHE A 317 -8.75 -7.08 -10.04
CA PHE A 317 -8.00 -5.84 -9.87
C PHE A 317 -8.94 -4.68 -9.49
N ASP A 318 -10.03 -4.47 -10.23
CA ASP A 318 -10.99 -3.40 -9.98
C ASP A 318 -11.69 -3.54 -8.63
N ILE A 319 -12.10 -4.75 -8.24
CA ILE A 319 -12.68 -5.03 -6.91
C ILE A 319 -11.68 -4.70 -5.82
N THR A 320 -10.43 -5.16 -5.95
CA THR A 320 -9.40 -4.93 -4.93
C THR A 320 -9.07 -3.45 -4.83
N ARG A 321 -8.99 -2.74 -5.96
CA ARG A 321 -8.75 -1.30 -6.00
C ARG A 321 -9.90 -0.54 -5.34
N GLY A 322 -11.14 -0.94 -5.62
CA GLY A 322 -12.33 -0.38 -4.96
C GLY A 322 -12.27 -0.48 -3.44
N LYS A 323 -11.79 -1.59 -2.89
CA LYS A 323 -11.60 -1.76 -1.43
C LYS A 323 -10.60 -0.76 -0.85
N HIS A 324 -9.49 -0.49 -1.54
CA HIS A 324 -8.55 0.54 -1.08
C HIS A 324 -9.13 1.95 -1.17
N MET A 325 -10.07 2.19 -2.10
CA MET A 325 -10.71 3.48 -2.32
C MET A 325 -11.87 3.79 -1.38
N GLU A 326 -12.51 2.80 -0.76
CA GLU A 326 -13.63 3.03 0.16
C GLU A 326 -13.21 4.00 1.28
N SER A 327 -13.82 5.17 1.27
CA SER A 327 -13.88 6.10 2.39
C SER A 327 -15.17 5.82 3.14
N SER A 328 -15.25 6.27 4.40
CA SER A 328 -16.49 6.26 5.20
C SER A 328 -17.66 7.01 4.53
N THR A 329 -17.41 7.72 3.41
CA THR A 329 -18.34 8.61 2.70
C THR A 329 -18.62 8.21 1.25
N SER A 330 -17.93 7.22 0.68
CA SER A 330 -18.09 6.83 -0.73
C SER A 330 -17.94 5.31 -0.85
N SER A 331 -19.04 4.65 -1.18
CA SER A 331 -19.06 3.19 -1.28
C SER A 331 -18.53 2.73 -2.63
N ALA A 332 -18.06 1.48 -2.74
CA ALA A 332 -17.67 0.89 -4.03
C ALA A 332 -18.78 1.00 -5.10
N ALA A 333 -20.05 1.10 -4.68
CA ALA A 333 -21.22 1.30 -5.54
C ALA A 333 -21.32 2.70 -6.17
N ASP A 334 -20.68 3.73 -5.60
CA ASP A 334 -20.64 5.08 -6.20
C ASP A 334 -19.64 5.17 -7.37
N MET A 335 -18.72 4.20 -7.47
CA MET A 335 -17.59 4.25 -8.43
C MET A 335 -17.83 3.44 -9.70
N VAL A 336 -18.61 2.36 -9.59
CA VAL A 336 -19.12 1.62 -10.76
C VAL A 336 -20.65 1.68 -10.67
N PRO A 337 -21.29 2.64 -11.36
CA PRO A 337 -22.75 2.67 -11.38
C PRO A 337 -23.27 1.35 -11.94
N PRO A 338 -24.36 0.80 -11.39
CA PRO A 338 -24.97 -0.41 -11.92
C PRO A 338 -25.23 -0.25 -13.41
N GLN A 339 -24.57 -1.06 -14.24
CA GLN A 339 -24.73 -1.01 -15.70
C GLN A 339 -26.06 -1.61 -16.16
N VAL A 340 -26.73 -2.35 -15.28
CA VAL A 340 -28.05 -2.95 -15.50
C VAL A 340 -29.01 -2.41 -14.46
N TYR A 341 -30.15 -1.90 -14.91
CA TYR A 341 -31.23 -1.44 -14.06
C TYR A 341 -32.53 -2.14 -14.42
N VAL A 342 -33.30 -2.51 -13.40
CA VAL A 342 -34.66 -3.02 -13.58
C VAL A 342 -35.57 -1.83 -13.84
N ARG A 343 -36.35 -1.87 -14.92
CA ARG A 343 -37.34 -0.86 -15.27
C ARG A 343 -38.76 -1.36 -15.05
N CYS A 344 -39.68 -0.47 -14.70
CA CYS A 344 -41.10 -0.78 -14.70
C CYS A 344 -41.58 -1.02 -16.14
N ASN A 345 -42.32 -2.09 -16.39
CA ASN A 345 -42.88 -2.35 -17.73
C ASN A 345 -43.98 -1.35 -18.13
N PHE A 346 -44.55 -0.62 -17.17
CA PHE A 346 -45.66 0.29 -17.43
C PHE A 346 -45.24 1.75 -17.62
N CYS A 347 -44.38 2.28 -16.76
CA CYS A 347 -43.93 3.68 -16.84
C CYS A 347 -42.46 3.83 -17.27
N CYS A 348 -41.75 2.73 -17.53
CA CYS A 348 -40.36 2.70 -17.95
C CYS A 348 -39.33 3.32 -16.99
N GLN A 349 -39.75 3.83 -15.82
CA GLN A 349 -38.84 4.32 -14.79
C GLN A 349 -38.11 3.18 -14.07
N SER A 350 -36.87 3.44 -13.64
CA SER A 350 -36.06 2.48 -12.87
C SER A 350 -36.73 2.15 -11.53
N VAL A 351 -36.85 0.87 -11.22
CA VAL A 351 -37.32 0.37 -9.90
C VAL A 351 -36.15 -0.05 -9.00
N SER A 352 -34.92 -0.01 -9.53
CA SER A 352 -33.68 -0.46 -8.87
C SER A 352 -33.34 0.40 -7.64
N HIS A 353 -33.49 1.72 -7.76
CA HIS A 353 -33.14 2.68 -6.69
C HIS A 353 -34.04 2.54 -5.45
N SER A 354 -35.24 1.97 -5.58
CA SER A 354 -36.20 1.77 -4.47
C SER A 354 -36.12 0.38 -3.81
N LEU A 355 -35.53 -0.62 -4.48
CA LEU A 355 -35.48 -2.00 -3.99
C LEU A 355 -34.23 -2.30 -3.14
N TRP A 356 -33.15 -1.52 -3.29
CA TRP A 356 -31.88 -1.72 -2.59
C TRP A 356 -31.71 -0.88 -1.30
N ILE A 357 -32.61 0.08 -1.04
CA ILE A 357 -32.58 0.95 0.17
C ILE A 357 -32.82 0.15 1.47
N GLY A 358 -33.28 -1.10 1.38
CA GLY A 358 -33.53 -1.95 2.55
C GLY A 358 -32.30 -2.40 3.34
N MET A 359 -31.07 -2.17 2.85
CA MET A 359 -29.84 -2.76 3.43
C MET A 359 -28.79 -1.74 3.91
N LYS A 360 -29.00 -0.42 3.77
CA LYS A 360 -28.08 0.58 4.32
C LYS A 360 -28.81 1.56 5.23
N LYS A 361 -28.45 1.56 6.52
CA LYS A 361 -28.52 2.76 7.37
C LYS A 361 -27.53 3.75 6.75
N ASP A 362 -27.96 4.57 5.81
CA ASP A 362 -27.57 5.99 5.79
C ASP A 362 -28.27 6.77 4.66
N ARG A 363 -28.92 7.82 5.14
CA ARG A 363 -29.56 8.98 4.52
C ARG A 363 -29.38 9.17 3.01
N VAL A 364 -30.50 9.06 2.29
CA VAL A 364 -30.86 10.01 1.24
C VAL A 364 -32.24 10.57 1.58
N THR A 365 -32.26 11.81 2.07
CA THR A 365 -33.48 12.60 2.31
C THR A 365 -34.09 13.02 0.97
N LEU A 366 -35.24 12.45 0.61
CA LEU A 366 -36.23 13.16 -0.21
C LEU A 366 -37.08 14.07 0.70
N PRO A 367 -37.60 15.21 0.22
CA PRO A 367 -38.37 16.12 1.05
C PRO A 367 -39.70 15.48 1.47
N PRO A 368 -40.14 15.66 2.73
CA PRO A 368 -41.39 15.09 3.21
C PRO A 368 -42.57 15.88 2.64
N TYR A 369 -43.46 15.19 1.93
CA TYR A 369 -44.81 15.70 1.71
C TYR A 369 -45.59 15.53 3.03
N SER A 370 -46.28 16.59 3.41
CA SER A 370 -46.99 16.80 4.67
C SER A 370 -48.02 15.72 4.98
N GLY A 371 -48.03 15.21 6.22
CA GLY A 371 -49.20 14.55 6.81
C GLY A 371 -48.90 13.37 7.75
N ALA A 372 -49.16 13.59 9.04
CA ALA A 372 -49.39 12.63 10.12
C ALA A 372 -48.20 11.81 10.69
N SER A 373 -47.90 12.06 11.96
CA SER A 373 -47.05 11.24 12.83
C SER A 373 -47.78 9.95 13.23
N GLY A 374 -47.19 8.78 12.95
CA GLY A 374 -47.64 7.51 13.50
C GLY A 374 -47.17 6.29 12.68
N MET A 375 -46.28 5.49 13.24
CA MET A 375 -45.83 4.15 12.78
C MET A 375 -45.37 4.02 11.31
N ILE A 376 -44.05 4.13 11.10
CA ILE A 376 -43.41 3.70 9.84
C ILE A 376 -43.32 2.16 9.84
N PHE A 377 -44.39 1.48 9.40
CA PHE A 377 -44.22 0.16 8.80
C PHE A 377 -43.32 0.36 7.57
N ARG A 378 -42.13 -0.27 7.58
CA ARG A 378 -41.22 -0.34 6.43
C ARG A 378 -41.97 -0.99 5.25
N GLN A 379 -42.64 -0.19 4.43
CA GLN A 379 -43.42 -0.71 3.32
C GLN A 379 -42.48 -1.21 2.23
N LYS A 380 -42.32 -2.54 2.19
CA LYS A 380 -41.67 -3.29 1.12
C LYS A 380 -42.38 -2.92 -0.20
N PRO A 381 -41.67 -2.44 -1.23
CA PRO A 381 -42.33 -1.91 -2.42
C PRO A 381 -42.93 -3.06 -3.24
N THR A 382 -44.19 -3.43 -3.00
CA THR A 382 -44.96 -4.36 -3.84
C THR A 382 -45.43 -3.72 -5.15
N SER A 383 -45.15 -2.42 -5.33
CA SER A 383 -45.58 -1.59 -6.43
C SER A 383 -44.47 -0.66 -6.90
N CYS A 384 -44.52 -0.27 -8.18
CA CYS A 384 -43.60 0.70 -8.79
C CYS A 384 -43.70 2.06 -8.06
N PRO A 385 -42.58 2.69 -7.67
CA PRO A 385 -42.60 4.00 -7.02
C PRO A 385 -43.11 5.12 -7.94
N GLY A 386 -42.91 4.99 -9.25
CA GLY A 386 -43.32 5.98 -10.24
C GLY A 386 -44.81 5.97 -10.56
N CYS A 387 -45.34 4.80 -10.95
CA CYS A 387 -46.73 4.67 -11.41
C CYS A 387 -47.65 3.86 -10.49
N ARG A 388 -47.14 3.39 -9.34
CA ARG A 388 -47.88 2.61 -8.33
C ARG A 388 -48.47 1.27 -8.80
N LYS A 389 -48.27 0.86 -10.06
CA LYS A 389 -48.65 -0.47 -10.55
C LYS A 389 -47.83 -1.57 -9.88
N SER A 390 -48.44 -2.73 -9.66
CA SER A 390 -47.81 -3.88 -8.99
C SER A 390 -46.54 -4.33 -9.69
N LEU A 391 -45.51 -4.66 -8.91
CA LEU A 391 -44.30 -5.29 -9.44
C LEU A 391 -44.56 -6.76 -9.82
N PRO A 392 -43.74 -7.34 -10.72
CA PRO A 392 -43.82 -8.75 -11.08
C PRO A 392 -43.84 -9.65 -9.84
N ARG A 393 -44.62 -10.74 -9.90
CA ARG A 393 -44.77 -11.71 -8.81
C ARG A 393 -44.06 -13.00 -9.18
N CYS A 394 -43.54 -13.70 -8.18
CA CYS A 394 -43.05 -15.06 -8.36
C CYS A 394 -44.20 -15.98 -8.76
N SER A 395 -44.02 -16.75 -9.82
CA SER A 395 -45.02 -17.71 -10.32
C SER A 395 -45.34 -18.85 -9.33
N ILE A 396 -44.50 -19.07 -8.32
CA ILE A 396 -44.69 -20.11 -7.29
C ILE A 396 -45.32 -19.52 -6.03
N CYS A 397 -44.63 -18.59 -5.36
CA CYS A 397 -45.13 -18.06 -4.08
C CYS A 397 -46.02 -16.82 -4.21
N LEU A 398 -46.18 -16.28 -5.42
CA LEU A 398 -47.03 -15.12 -5.72
C LEU A 398 -46.65 -13.80 -5.01
N LEU A 399 -45.51 -13.80 -4.30
CA LEU A 399 -44.94 -12.62 -3.69
C LEU A 399 -44.27 -11.73 -4.74
N SER A 400 -44.39 -10.41 -4.56
CA SER A 400 -43.81 -9.41 -5.46
C SER A 400 -42.29 -9.39 -5.39
N LEU A 401 -41.65 -9.02 -6.51
CA LEU A 401 -40.24 -8.67 -6.62
C LEU A 401 -39.79 -7.79 -5.44
N GLY A 402 -38.72 -8.19 -4.76
CA GLY A 402 -38.18 -7.51 -3.58
C GLY A 402 -38.75 -8.01 -2.24
N THR A 403 -39.63 -9.01 -2.24
CA THR A 403 -40.11 -9.66 -1.02
C THR A 403 -39.25 -10.89 -0.73
N PRO A 404 -38.50 -10.94 0.38
CA PRO A 404 -37.72 -12.14 0.73
C PRO A 404 -38.65 -13.33 0.99
N THR A 405 -38.19 -14.54 0.66
CA THR A 405 -38.85 -15.80 1.00
C THR A 405 -38.65 -16.12 2.49
N ASP A 406 -39.56 -16.89 3.11
CA ASP A 406 -39.44 -17.24 4.55
C ASP A 406 -38.15 -18.00 4.87
N GLU A 407 -37.70 -18.89 3.97
CA GLU A 407 -36.41 -19.60 4.08
C GLU A 407 -35.21 -18.63 4.18
N ASN A 408 -35.29 -17.50 3.46
CA ASN A 408 -34.27 -16.45 3.47
C ASN A 408 -34.35 -15.54 4.70
N VAL A 409 -35.54 -15.37 5.30
CA VAL A 409 -35.71 -14.63 6.56
C VAL A 409 -35.08 -15.41 7.71
N THR A 410 -35.22 -16.74 7.74
CA THR A 410 -34.59 -17.62 8.73
C THR A 410 -33.07 -17.70 8.58
N ALA A 411 -32.54 -17.77 7.35
CA ALA A 411 -31.10 -17.80 7.10
C ALA A 411 -30.38 -16.52 7.58
N ASN A 412 -31.00 -15.35 7.37
CA ASN A 412 -30.46 -14.06 7.83
C ASN A 412 -30.54 -13.85 9.36
N LEU A 413 -31.44 -14.55 10.06
CA LEU A 413 -31.57 -14.46 11.52
C LEU A 413 -30.66 -15.44 12.27
N GLN A 414 -30.23 -16.54 11.64
CA GLN A 414 -29.42 -17.58 12.28
C GLN A 414 -27.91 -17.49 11.96
N HIS A 415 -27.50 -17.01 10.80
CA HIS A 415 -26.07 -16.93 10.41
C HIS A 415 -25.46 -15.55 10.65
N GLY A 416 -25.21 -15.23 11.92
CA GLY A 416 -24.41 -14.07 12.32
C GLY A 416 -22.90 -14.27 12.30
N SER A 417 -22.36 -15.47 11.96
CA SER A 417 -20.93 -15.75 12.18
C SER A 417 -20.32 -16.94 11.41
N SER A 418 -20.70 -17.20 10.15
CA SER A 418 -19.97 -18.19 9.32
C SER A 418 -19.60 -17.64 7.94
N ASN A 419 -18.37 -17.92 7.51
CA ASN A 419 -17.74 -17.41 6.30
C ASN A 419 -18.36 -17.90 4.98
N ASP A 420 -19.31 -18.83 5.02
CA ASP A 420 -20.08 -19.26 3.85
C ASP A 420 -21.38 -18.48 3.77
N LYS A 421 -21.30 -17.25 3.25
CA LYS A 421 -22.49 -16.56 2.78
C LYS A 421 -22.98 -17.32 1.53
N PRO A 422 -24.22 -17.84 1.48
CA PRO A 422 -24.78 -18.31 0.23
C PRO A 422 -24.61 -17.18 -0.79
N SER A 423 -24.06 -17.50 -1.97
CA SER A 423 -23.93 -16.52 -3.04
C SER A 423 -25.28 -15.85 -3.17
N GLY A 424 -25.37 -14.52 -3.00
CA GLY A 424 -26.64 -13.80 -2.88
C GLY A 424 -27.59 -13.95 -4.09
N PHE A 425 -27.25 -14.78 -5.06
CA PHE A 425 -28.07 -15.31 -6.14
C PHE A 425 -29.38 -15.94 -5.67
N ASP A 426 -29.41 -16.65 -4.53
CA ASP A 426 -30.67 -17.26 -4.02
C ASP A 426 -31.74 -16.21 -3.66
N LEU A 427 -31.31 -14.96 -3.47
CA LEU A 427 -32.15 -13.79 -3.21
C LEU A 427 -32.59 -13.08 -4.51
N TRP A 428 -32.11 -13.52 -5.68
CA TRP A 428 -32.39 -12.87 -6.95
C TRP A 428 -33.76 -13.26 -7.48
N PHE A 429 -34.30 -12.40 -8.34
CA PHE A 429 -35.47 -12.70 -9.13
C PHE A 429 -35.02 -13.04 -10.55
N THR A 430 -35.40 -14.20 -11.04
CA THR A 430 -35.05 -14.72 -12.36
C THR A 430 -36.29 -14.78 -13.24
N TRP A 431 -36.12 -14.69 -14.55
CA TRP A 431 -37.21 -14.80 -15.52
C TRP A 431 -36.73 -15.45 -16.81
N CYS A 432 -37.62 -16.18 -17.47
CA CYS A 432 -37.39 -16.71 -18.80
C CYS A 432 -37.44 -15.57 -19.82
N GLN A 433 -36.46 -15.50 -20.73
CA GLN A 433 -36.44 -14.47 -21.78
C GLN A 433 -37.53 -14.69 -22.84
N SER A 434 -38.00 -15.93 -23.01
CA SER A 434 -39.04 -16.32 -23.97
C SER A 434 -40.44 -15.97 -23.48
N CYS A 435 -40.87 -16.52 -22.34
CA CYS A 435 -42.24 -16.31 -21.83
C CYS A 435 -42.36 -15.14 -20.84
N ARG A 436 -41.24 -14.57 -20.37
CA ARG A 436 -41.18 -13.47 -19.39
C ARG A 436 -41.78 -13.79 -18.02
N HIS A 437 -42.17 -15.04 -17.77
CA HIS A 437 -42.53 -15.54 -16.45
C HIS A 437 -41.27 -15.85 -15.64
N GLY A 438 -41.40 -15.79 -14.31
CA GLY A 438 -40.26 -15.92 -13.43
C GLY A 438 -40.64 -15.85 -11.95
N GLY A 439 -39.61 -15.80 -11.11
CA GLY A 439 -39.78 -15.77 -9.67
C GLY A 439 -38.48 -15.71 -8.92
N HIS A 440 -38.55 -15.92 -7.60
CA HIS A 440 -37.36 -16.05 -6.77
C HIS A 440 -36.49 -17.20 -7.29
N ALA A 441 -35.18 -16.96 -7.41
CA ALA A 441 -34.21 -17.91 -7.95
C ALA A 441 -34.37 -19.28 -7.29
N ILE A 442 -34.46 -19.34 -5.96
CA ILE A 442 -34.63 -20.58 -5.21
C ILE A 442 -35.89 -21.37 -5.60
N HIS A 443 -37.05 -20.70 -5.76
CA HIS A 443 -38.29 -21.37 -6.18
C HIS A 443 -38.22 -21.84 -7.63
N MET A 444 -37.55 -21.08 -8.51
CA MET A 444 -37.35 -21.50 -9.90
C MET A 444 -36.43 -22.72 -9.96
N LEU A 445 -35.30 -22.70 -9.25
CA LEU A 445 -34.39 -23.85 -9.17
C LEU A 445 -35.12 -25.09 -8.63
N GLN A 446 -35.84 -24.97 -7.52
CA GLN A 446 -36.60 -26.08 -6.93
C GLN A 446 -37.70 -26.62 -7.87
N TRP A 447 -38.38 -25.74 -8.61
CA TRP A 447 -39.39 -26.15 -9.58
C TRP A 447 -38.76 -26.95 -10.73
N PHE A 448 -37.68 -26.42 -11.32
CA PHE A 448 -37.03 -27.02 -12.48
C PHE A 448 -36.22 -28.29 -12.16
N GLN A 449 -35.90 -28.56 -10.89
CA GLN A 449 -35.42 -29.88 -10.48
C GLN A 449 -36.42 -31.02 -10.75
N LYS A 450 -37.72 -30.71 -10.84
CA LYS A 450 -38.80 -31.70 -10.98
C LYS A 450 -39.63 -31.54 -12.25
N HIS A 451 -39.53 -30.39 -12.93
CA HIS A 451 -40.39 -30.03 -14.06
C HIS A 451 -39.58 -29.36 -15.16
N LYS A 452 -39.92 -29.58 -16.42
CA LYS A 452 -39.25 -28.93 -17.57
C LYS A 452 -39.98 -27.68 -18.10
N VAL A 453 -41.25 -27.57 -17.76
CA VAL A 453 -42.19 -26.57 -18.28
C VAL A 453 -42.43 -25.47 -17.25
N CYS A 454 -42.74 -24.26 -17.75
CA CYS A 454 -43.06 -23.08 -16.96
C CYS A 454 -44.12 -23.38 -15.87
N PRO A 455 -43.95 -22.90 -14.63
CA PRO A 455 -44.93 -23.08 -13.55
C PRO A 455 -46.24 -22.28 -13.74
N VAL A 456 -46.30 -21.38 -14.73
CA VAL A 456 -47.52 -20.64 -15.03
C VAL A 456 -48.46 -21.52 -15.82
N SER A 457 -49.69 -21.69 -15.34
CA SER A 457 -50.74 -22.47 -16.00
C SER A 457 -50.88 -22.11 -17.47
N GLU A 458 -51.04 -23.13 -18.32
CA GLU A 458 -51.23 -22.99 -19.78
C GLU A 458 -50.05 -22.36 -20.53
N CYS A 459 -48.89 -22.17 -19.90
CA CYS A 459 -47.67 -21.75 -20.57
C CYS A 459 -46.88 -22.99 -21.05
N PRO A 460 -46.77 -23.27 -22.36
CA PRO A 460 -46.06 -24.44 -22.88
C PRO A 460 -44.54 -24.25 -22.95
N CYS A 461 -44.00 -23.17 -22.34
CA CYS A 461 -42.59 -22.82 -22.48
C CYS A 461 -41.70 -23.75 -21.66
N GLU A 462 -40.73 -24.41 -22.32
CA GLU A 462 -39.67 -25.19 -21.68
C GLU A 462 -38.57 -24.28 -21.12
N CYS A 463 -38.86 -23.66 -19.99
CA CYS A 463 -37.98 -22.64 -19.39
C CYS A 463 -36.67 -23.20 -18.82
N GLU A 464 -36.55 -24.51 -18.62
CA GLU A 464 -35.33 -25.16 -18.09
C GLU A 464 -34.11 -24.99 -19.01
N ILE A 465 -34.32 -24.79 -20.31
CA ILE A 465 -33.27 -24.86 -21.35
C ILE A 465 -32.60 -23.51 -21.63
N VAL A 466 -33.05 -22.41 -21.01
CA VAL A 466 -32.51 -21.06 -21.30
C VAL A 466 -31.34 -20.75 -20.37
N VAL A 467 -30.12 -20.95 -20.89
CA VAL A 467 -28.81 -20.60 -20.29
C VAL A 467 -28.73 -19.13 -19.90
#